data_AF-A0A3N1X1L8-F1
#
_entry.id   AF-A0A3N1X1L8-F1
#
_cell.length_a   1.000
_cell.length_b   1.000
_cell.length_c   1.000
_cell.angle_alpha   90.00
_cell.angle_beta   90.00
_cell.angle_gamma   90.00
#
_symmetry.space_group_name_H-M   'P 1'
#
loop_
_entity.id
_entity.type
_entity.pdbx_description
1 polymer ?
#
loop_
_entity_poly.entity_id
_entity_poly.type
_entity_poly.pdbx_seq_one_letter_code
_entity_poly.pdbx_strand_id
1 'polypeptide(L)'
;MIERFSGEMGKRLLIEAFLGQKLVRGANDLALALADVAELISVKAGTIIIQQDATDNDMYFIITGAFDIVVNNTPIRRRFPGDSIGEMAAVEPIQKRSATVSAAEDSLVAKITEHQLNELGTRYPGIWRRMAQELSKRLIERNHFVNAKREKIRVFVISSAEAIPVANLLQSMFAHDKFLTVPWNQGVFRVANYTIDDIERELDQCDFAVAIAHGDDVTTARGTQWPAPRDNVVFELGLFMGRLGRKRAILMEPRGEGVKLPSDMAGVTTISYVYDEKNDSEAKFGPAATALRKHIMNLGTIS
;
A
#
# COMPACT_ATOMS: atom_id res chain seq x y z
N MET A 1 -23.97 -15.23 20.28
CA MET A 1 -22.90 -15.47 19.30
C MET A 1 -22.12 -16.74 19.64
N ILE A 2 -21.57 -16.84 20.87
CA ILE A 2 -20.88 -18.05 21.36
C ILE A 2 -21.72 -19.33 21.38
N GLU A 3 -23.02 -19.22 21.70
CA GLU A 3 -23.97 -20.35 21.74
C GLU A 3 -24.07 -21.12 20.42
N ARG A 4 -23.75 -20.48 19.29
CA ARG A 4 -23.76 -21.12 17.97
C ARG A 4 -22.59 -22.09 17.78
N PHE A 5 -21.56 -21.98 18.61
CA PHE A 5 -20.30 -22.73 18.51
C PHE A 5 -20.00 -23.55 19.79
N SER A 6 -20.87 -23.50 20.80
CA SER A 6 -20.75 -24.27 22.04
C SER A 6 -21.70 -25.47 22.10
N GLY A 7 -21.41 -26.44 22.98
CA GLY A 7 -22.16 -27.70 23.10
C GLY A 7 -21.88 -28.69 21.96
N GLU A 8 -22.50 -29.87 22.01
CA GLU A 8 -22.25 -30.94 21.01
C GLU A 8 -22.59 -30.50 19.57
N MET A 9 -23.69 -29.79 19.39
CA MET A 9 -24.10 -29.30 18.06
C MET A 9 -23.22 -28.15 17.56
N GLY A 10 -22.76 -27.27 18.46
CA GLY A 10 -21.88 -26.14 18.12
C GLY A 10 -20.46 -26.57 17.80
N LYS A 11 -19.99 -27.69 18.38
CA LYS A 11 -18.65 -28.24 18.14
C LYS A 11 -18.40 -28.52 16.65
N ARG A 12 -19.40 -29.02 15.91
CA ARG A 12 -19.31 -29.22 14.46
C ARG A 12 -18.97 -27.92 13.72
N LEU A 13 -19.64 -26.82 14.07
CA LEU A 13 -19.42 -25.50 13.46
C LEU A 13 -18.07 -24.91 13.86
N LEU A 14 -17.60 -25.18 15.08
CA LEU A 14 -16.28 -24.78 15.53
C LEU A 14 -15.16 -25.50 14.76
N ILE A 15 -15.29 -26.81 14.55
CA ILE A 15 -14.35 -27.59 13.73
C ILE A 15 -14.33 -27.05 12.29
N GLU A 16 -15.51 -26.77 11.72
CA GLU A 16 -15.62 -26.17 10.38
C GLU A 16 -14.92 -24.81 10.30
N ALA A 17 -15.07 -23.97 11.32
CA ALA A 17 -14.36 -22.70 11.42
C ALA A 17 -12.83 -22.90 11.54
N PHE A 18 -12.37 -23.90 12.31
CA PHE A 18 -10.94 -24.24 12.41
C PHE A 18 -10.36 -24.73 11.08
N LEU A 19 -11.10 -25.54 10.31
CA LEU A 19 -10.64 -26.02 9.01
C LEU A 19 -10.33 -24.87 8.03
N GLY A 20 -11.08 -23.78 8.12
CA GLY A 20 -10.87 -22.55 7.34
C GLY A 20 -9.69 -21.70 7.81
N GLN A 21 -9.07 -21.98 8.97
CA GLN A 21 -7.96 -21.18 9.49
C GLN A 21 -6.69 -21.40 8.67
N LYS A 22 -5.96 -20.32 8.37
CA LYS A 22 -4.71 -20.36 7.58
C LYS A 22 -3.61 -21.23 8.20
N LEU A 23 -3.64 -21.42 9.51
CA LEU A 23 -2.69 -22.28 10.23
C LEU A 23 -3.11 -23.76 10.29
N VAL A 24 -4.36 -24.07 9.94
CA VAL A 24 -4.91 -25.43 9.93
C VAL A 24 -4.97 -25.95 8.49
N ARG A 25 -5.43 -25.13 7.53
CA ARG A 25 -5.56 -25.44 6.08
C ARG A 25 -6.22 -26.80 5.82
N GLY A 26 -7.40 -27.03 6.40
CA GLY A 26 -8.16 -28.26 6.19
C GLY A 26 -7.60 -29.52 6.89
N ALA A 27 -6.60 -29.40 7.76
CA ALA A 27 -6.10 -30.53 8.54
C ALA A 27 -7.12 -30.96 9.62
N ASN A 28 -7.95 -31.95 9.31
CA ASN A 28 -9.04 -32.44 10.17
C ASN A 28 -8.61 -32.78 11.60
N ASP A 29 -7.54 -33.56 11.77
CA ASP A 29 -7.10 -33.99 13.10
C ASP A 29 -6.65 -32.82 13.98
N LEU A 30 -6.01 -31.82 13.37
CA LEU A 30 -5.62 -30.59 14.07
C LEU A 30 -6.84 -29.72 14.40
N ALA A 31 -7.82 -29.63 13.50
CA ALA A 31 -9.05 -28.89 13.75
C ALA A 31 -9.86 -29.49 14.91
N LEU A 32 -9.94 -30.83 14.98
CA LEU A 32 -10.55 -31.56 16.09
C LEU A 32 -9.81 -31.29 17.41
N ALA A 33 -8.49 -31.44 17.41
CA ALA A 33 -7.68 -31.21 18.60
C ALA A 33 -7.77 -29.75 19.09
N LEU A 34 -7.79 -28.77 18.18
CA LEU A 34 -8.01 -27.36 18.51
C LEU A 34 -9.39 -27.12 19.13
N ALA A 35 -10.45 -27.72 18.55
CA ALA A 35 -11.81 -27.60 19.07
C ALA A 35 -11.99 -28.21 20.47
N ASP A 36 -11.11 -29.15 20.87
CA ASP A 36 -11.13 -29.75 22.20
C ASP A 36 -10.44 -28.89 23.26
N VAL A 37 -9.39 -28.14 22.88
CA VAL A 37 -8.55 -27.41 23.86
C VAL A 37 -8.80 -25.90 23.88
N ALA A 38 -9.38 -25.33 22.83
CA ALA A 38 -9.55 -23.89 22.72
C ALA A 38 -10.72 -23.36 23.57
N GLU A 39 -10.49 -22.23 24.22
CA GLU A 39 -11.50 -21.49 24.97
C GLU A 39 -12.19 -20.48 24.04
N LEU A 40 -13.52 -20.56 23.92
CA LEU A 40 -14.29 -19.59 23.15
C LEU A 40 -14.56 -18.33 23.97
N ILE A 41 -14.20 -17.17 23.43
CA ILE A 41 -14.36 -15.87 24.10
C ILE A 41 -15.16 -14.93 23.20
N SER A 42 -16.32 -14.46 23.69
CA SER A 42 -17.07 -13.38 23.05
C SER A 42 -16.43 -12.04 23.37
N VAL A 43 -16.23 -11.21 22.35
CA VAL A 43 -15.55 -9.92 22.48
C VAL A 43 -16.47 -8.82 21.94
N LYS A 44 -16.73 -7.79 22.74
CA LYS A 44 -17.54 -6.65 22.32
C LYS A 44 -16.75 -5.67 21.49
N ALA A 45 -17.40 -4.99 20.55
CA ALA A 45 -16.78 -3.92 19.76
C ALA A 45 -16.03 -2.91 20.67
N GLY A 46 -14.82 -2.53 20.27
CA GLY A 46 -13.92 -1.64 21.01
C GLY A 46 -13.07 -2.33 22.09
N THR A 47 -13.36 -3.59 22.46
CA THR A 47 -12.59 -4.29 23.50
C THR A 47 -11.18 -4.62 23.01
N ILE A 48 -10.17 -4.28 23.79
CA ILE A 48 -8.77 -4.66 23.57
C ILE A 48 -8.55 -6.05 24.15
N ILE A 49 -8.06 -6.99 23.34
CA ILE A 49 -7.75 -8.36 23.78
C ILE A 49 -6.25 -8.65 23.81
N ILE A 50 -5.44 -7.83 23.14
CA ILE A 50 -3.98 -7.85 23.22
C ILE A 50 -3.52 -6.40 23.35
N GLN A 51 -2.69 -6.11 24.34
CA GLN A 51 -2.10 -4.79 24.55
C GLN A 51 -0.64 -4.80 24.11
N GLN A 52 -0.21 -3.84 23.29
CA GLN A 52 1.21 -3.70 22.92
C GLN A 52 2.09 -3.62 24.17
N ASP A 53 3.28 -4.22 24.10
CA ASP A 53 4.28 -4.31 25.17
C ASP A 53 3.89 -5.15 26.39
N ALA A 54 2.68 -5.72 26.41
CA ALA A 54 2.30 -6.72 27.42
C ALA A 54 3.14 -8.01 27.26
N THR A 55 3.23 -8.77 28.34
CA THR A 55 4.06 -9.98 28.44
C THR A 55 3.25 -11.27 28.40
N ASP A 56 1.94 -11.19 28.15
CA ASP A 56 1.12 -12.36 27.90
C ASP A 56 1.42 -12.91 26.50
N ASN A 57 1.20 -14.20 26.29
CA ASN A 57 1.62 -14.92 25.09
C ASN A 57 0.54 -15.85 24.52
N ASP A 58 -0.70 -15.69 24.96
CA ASP A 58 -1.83 -16.43 24.43
C ASP A 58 -2.06 -16.11 22.94
N MET A 59 -2.59 -17.08 22.21
CA MET A 59 -2.88 -16.97 20.78
C MET A 59 -4.39 -17.11 20.55
N TYR A 60 -4.90 -16.38 19.56
CA TYR A 60 -6.33 -16.37 19.25
C TYR A 60 -6.56 -16.64 17.77
N PHE A 61 -7.53 -17.50 17.49
CA PHE A 61 -8.09 -17.70 16.16
C PHE A 61 -9.38 -16.89 16.05
N ILE A 62 -9.51 -16.11 14.98
CA ILE A 62 -10.72 -15.33 14.74
C ILE A 62 -11.76 -16.27 14.13
N ILE A 63 -12.85 -16.50 14.86
CA ILE A 63 -13.96 -17.37 14.43
C ILE A 63 -15.02 -16.53 13.71
N THR A 64 -15.39 -15.39 14.28
CA THR A 64 -16.29 -14.41 13.65
C THR A 64 -15.88 -12.99 14.02
N GLY A 65 -16.30 -12.02 13.20
CA GLY A 65 -16.07 -10.60 13.44
C GLY A 65 -14.76 -10.10 12.83
N ALA A 66 -14.28 -8.95 13.30
CA ALA A 66 -13.06 -8.33 12.78
C ALA A 66 -12.27 -7.61 13.87
N PHE A 67 -10.95 -7.56 13.72
CA PHE A 67 -10.03 -6.99 14.71
C PHE A 67 -9.04 -6.03 14.08
N ASP A 68 -8.90 -4.84 14.66
CA ASP A 68 -7.92 -3.84 14.25
C ASP A 68 -6.57 -4.08 14.93
N ILE A 69 -5.49 -4.04 14.13
CA ILE A 69 -4.10 -4.14 14.59
C ILE A 69 -3.50 -2.74 14.59
N VAL A 70 -3.09 -2.27 15.76
CA VAL A 70 -2.52 -0.94 15.97
C VAL A 70 -1.12 -1.08 16.56
N VAL A 71 -0.14 -0.39 15.96
CA VAL A 71 1.24 -0.35 16.46
C VAL A 71 1.62 1.11 16.68
N ASN A 72 2.08 1.47 17.88
CA ASN A 72 2.45 2.85 18.22
C ASN A 72 1.35 3.86 17.83
N ASN A 73 0.09 3.56 18.17
CA ASN A 73 -1.12 4.34 17.83
C ASN A 73 -1.42 4.49 16.33
N THR A 74 -0.70 3.79 15.46
CA THR A 74 -0.95 3.79 14.02
C THR A 74 -1.72 2.53 13.63
N PRO A 75 -2.93 2.63 13.06
CA PRO A 75 -3.64 1.48 12.51
C PRO A 75 -2.83 0.87 11.36
N ILE A 76 -2.51 -0.42 11.47
CA ILE A 76 -1.71 -1.13 10.46
C ILE A 76 -2.62 -1.87 9.48
N ARG A 77 -3.54 -2.68 10.02
CA ARG A 77 -4.39 -3.59 9.23
C ARG A 77 -5.53 -4.13 10.09
N ARG A 78 -6.61 -4.56 9.45
CA ARG A 78 -7.67 -5.37 10.05
C ARG A 78 -7.50 -6.87 9.77
N ARG A 79 -7.87 -7.71 10.74
CA ARG A 79 -7.89 -9.18 10.68
C ARG A 79 -9.33 -9.70 10.69
N PHE A 80 -9.54 -10.84 10.03
CA PHE A 80 -10.86 -11.40 9.74
C PHE A 80 -10.92 -12.90 10.05
N PRO A 81 -12.10 -13.55 9.96
CA PRO A 81 -12.21 -14.98 10.18
C PRO A 81 -11.27 -15.76 9.25
N GLY A 82 -10.59 -16.76 9.81
CA GLY A 82 -9.53 -17.52 9.14
C GLY A 82 -8.11 -17.00 9.43
N ASP A 83 -7.97 -15.81 10.02
CA ASP A 83 -6.72 -15.30 10.57
C ASP A 83 -6.52 -15.71 12.04
N SER A 84 -5.25 -15.69 12.45
CA SER A 84 -4.83 -15.72 13.85
C SER A 84 -4.10 -14.44 14.24
N ILE A 85 -4.16 -14.14 15.54
CA ILE A 85 -3.50 -13.01 16.20
C ILE A 85 -2.77 -13.47 17.47
N GLY A 86 -1.74 -12.73 17.87
CA GLY A 86 -0.93 -13.06 19.03
C GLY A 86 0.11 -14.16 18.78
N GLU A 87 0.22 -14.66 17.54
CA GLU A 87 1.09 -15.79 17.22
C GLU A 87 2.58 -15.48 17.43
N MET A 88 2.99 -14.23 17.29
CA MET A 88 4.40 -13.84 17.45
C MET A 88 4.90 -14.09 18.87
N ALA A 89 4.13 -13.65 19.87
CA ALA A 89 4.48 -13.85 21.28
C ALA A 89 4.26 -15.31 21.71
N ALA A 90 3.37 -16.05 21.05
CA ALA A 90 3.22 -17.49 21.29
C ALA A 90 4.39 -18.32 20.72
N VAL A 91 5.04 -17.86 19.64
CA VAL A 91 6.24 -18.52 19.05
C VAL A 91 7.52 -18.17 19.79
N GLU A 92 7.67 -16.91 20.20
CA GLU A 92 8.79 -16.44 21.01
C GLU A 92 8.24 -15.85 22.32
N PRO A 93 8.03 -16.69 23.36
CA PRO A 93 7.39 -16.31 24.62
C PRO A 93 8.10 -15.21 25.40
N ILE A 94 9.39 -15.00 25.14
CA ILE A 94 10.19 -13.96 25.81
C ILE A 94 9.90 -12.58 25.20
N GLN A 95 9.39 -12.51 23.97
CA GLN A 95 9.03 -11.25 23.34
C GLN A 95 7.73 -10.69 23.91
N LYS A 96 7.71 -9.36 24.07
CA LYS A 96 6.49 -8.61 24.37
C LYS A 96 5.55 -8.59 23.16
N ARG A 97 4.26 -8.34 23.41
CA ARG A 97 3.26 -8.12 22.37
C ARG A 97 3.69 -7.01 21.40
N SER A 98 3.73 -7.31 20.11
CA SER A 98 4.22 -6.41 19.06
C SER A 98 3.21 -5.34 18.63
N ALA A 99 1.94 -5.49 19.00
CA ALA A 99 0.85 -4.62 18.61
C ALA A 99 -0.29 -4.70 19.62
N THR A 100 -1.13 -3.66 19.63
CA THR A 100 -2.45 -3.67 20.27
C THR A 100 -3.46 -4.25 19.29
N VAL A 101 -4.35 -5.10 19.79
CA VAL A 101 -5.43 -5.71 19.02
C VAL A 101 -6.77 -5.45 19.71
N SER A 102 -7.68 -4.78 18.99
CA SER A 102 -9.03 -4.47 19.46
C SER A 102 -10.10 -4.98 18.51
N ALA A 103 -11.25 -5.34 19.04
CA ALA A 103 -12.40 -5.76 18.22
C ALA A 103 -13.01 -4.55 17.51
N ALA A 104 -13.15 -4.61 16.18
CA ALA A 104 -13.80 -3.58 15.39
C ALA A 104 -15.34 -3.69 15.46
N GLU A 105 -15.84 -4.90 15.73
CA GLU A 105 -17.25 -5.23 15.88
C GLU A 105 -17.42 -6.35 16.92
N ASP A 106 -18.67 -6.67 17.30
CA ASP A 106 -18.94 -7.82 18.16
C ASP A 106 -18.42 -9.10 17.49
N SER A 107 -17.50 -9.78 18.18
CA SER A 107 -16.65 -10.83 17.60
C SER A 107 -16.57 -12.07 18.49
N LEU A 108 -16.08 -13.18 17.93
CA LEU A 108 -15.82 -14.42 18.64
C LEU A 108 -14.43 -14.93 18.28
N VAL A 109 -13.63 -15.25 19.30
CA VAL A 109 -12.31 -15.84 19.13
C VAL A 109 -12.20 -17.16 19.86
N ALA A 110 -11.37 -18.05 19.34
CA ALA A 110 -10.93 -19.26 20.04
C ALA A 110 -9.50 -19.03 20.55
N LYS A 111 -9.35 -18.96 21.87
CA LYS A 111 -8.09 -18.74 22.57
C LYS A 111 -7.42 -20.09 22.84
N ILE A 112 -6.12 -20.15 22.61
CA ILE A 112 -5.24 -21.21 23.12
C ILE A 112 -4.06 -20.59 23.85
N THR A 113 -3.56 -21.28 24.87
CA THR A 113 -2.34 -20.87 25.57
C THR A 113 -1.09 -21.24 24.78
N GLU A 114 0.04 -20.61 25.09
CA GLU A 114 1.35 -20.97 24.52
C GLU A 114 1.68 -22.46 24.78
N HIS A 115 1.39 -22.97 25.99
CA HIS A 115 1.59 -24.37 26.32
C HIS A 115 0.77 -25.30 25.42
N GLN A 116 -0.52 -25.00 25.22
CA GLN A 116 -1.39 -25.78 24.32
C GLN A 116 -0.90 -25.72 22.87
N LEU A 117 -0.43 -24.56 22.41
CA LEU A 117 0.18 -24.42 21.09
C LEU A 117 1.40 -25.33 20.95
N ASN A 118 2.26 -25.40 21.96
CA ASN A 118 3.46 -26.23 21.94
C ASN A 118 3.12 -27.73 21.92
N GLU A 119 2.15 -28.17 22.72
CA GLU A 119 1.64 -29.55 22.69
C GLU A 119 1.05 -29.92 21.32
N LEU A 120 0.21 -29.04 20.76
CA LEU A 120 -0.36 -29.21 19.42
C LEU A 120 0.72 -29.22 18.35
N GLY A 121 1.73 -28.36 18.47
CA GLY A 121 2.85 -28.28 17.55
C GLY A 121 3.74 -29.52 17.56
N THR A 122 3.90 -30.15 18.73
CA THR A 122 4.60 -31.43 18.86
C THR A 122 3.84 -32.55 18.17
N ARG A 123 2.51 -32.62 18.36
CA ARG A 123 1.66 -33.66 17.77
C ARG A 123 1.37 -33.45 16.28
N TYR A 124 1.29 -32.18 15.85
CA TYR A 124 0.95 -31.77 14.49
C TYR A 124 1.96 -30.74 13.95
N PRO A 125 3.22 -31.15 13.64
CA PRO A 125 4.30 -30.22 13.26
C PRO A 125 4.01 -29.34 12.04
N GLY A 126 3.03 -29.72 11.21
CA GLY A 126 2.56 -28.90 10.09
C GLY A 126 2.07 -27.51 10.49
N ILE A 127 1.60 -27.31 11.73
CA ILE A 127 1.20 -25.99 12.23
C ILE A 127 2.37 -25.01 12.26
N TRP A 128 3.57 -25.44 12.68
CA TRP A 128 4.77 -24.61 12.70
C TRP A 128 5.20 -24.18 11.31
N ARG A 129 5.17 -25.10 10.34
CA ARG A 129 5.47 -24.78 8.94
C ARG A 129 4.50 -23.74 8.39
N ARG A 130 3.20 -23.89 8.65
CA ARG A 130 2.17 -22.93 8.21
C ARG A 130 2.33 -21.59 8.90
N MET A 131 2.68 -21.57 10.18
CA MET A 131 2.96 -20.35 10.92
C MET A 131 4.19 -19.62 10.37
N ALA A 132 5.29 -20.34 10.12
CA ALA A 132 6.49 -19.77 9.48
C ALA A 132 6.18 -19.20 8.08
N GLN A 133 5.35 -19.88 7.28
CA GLN A 133 4.90 -19.38 5.98
C GLN A 133 4.08 -18.08 6.11
N GLU A 134 3.13 -18.02 7.05
CA GLU A 134 2.33 -16.82 7.26
C GLU A 134 3.18 -15.65 7.79
N LEU A 135 4.08 -15.89 8.74
CA LEU A 135 5.02 -14.88 9.25
C LEU A 135 6.00 -14.39 8.17
N SER A 136 6.54 -15.31 7.36
CA SER A 136 7.41 -14.95 6.22
C SER A 136 6.66 -14.12 5.18
N LYS A 137 5.43 -14.48 4.84
CA LYS A 137 4.59 -13.71 3.91
C LYS A 137 4.32 -12.32 4.47
N ARG A 138 4.04 -12.20 5.78
CA ARG A 138 3.86 -10.92 6.47
C ARG A 138 5.14 -10.07 6.47
N LEU A 139 6.32 -10.66 6.61
CA LEU A 139 7.59 -9.92 6.53
C LEU A 139 7.82 -9.35 5.13
N ILE A 140 7.53 -10.14 4.09
CA ILE A 140 7.65 -9.69 2.69
C ILE A 140 6.62 -8.60 2.39
N GLU A 141 5.35 -8.79 2.79
CA GLU A 141 4.31 -7.75 2.67
C GLU A 141 4.74 -6.47 3.41
N ARG A 142 5.27 -6.58 4.63
CA ARG A 142 5.79 -5.44 5.39
C ARG A 142 6.94 -4.75 4.66
N ASN A 143 7.88 -5.46 4.07
CA ASN A 143 8.96 -4.83 3.29
C ASN A 143 8.47 -4.13 2.00
N HIS A 144 7.30 -4.52 1.48
CA HIS A 144 6.68 -3.78 0.38
C HIS A 144 6.03 -2.46 0.83
N PHE A 145 5.53 -2.37 2.07
CA PHE A 145 4.85 -1.18 2.61
C PHE A 145 5.73 -0.29 3.50
N VAL A 146 6.72 -0.88 4.19
CA VAL A 146 7.73 -0.17 4.97
C VAL A 146 8.86 0.08 4.01
N ASN A 147 8.83 1.26 3.39
CA ASN A 147 9.97 1.99 2.83
C ASN A 147 11.29 1.23 3.02
N ALA A 148 11.57 0.29 2.12
CA ALA A 148 12.95 0.02 1.77
C ALA A 148 13.49 1.42 1.50
N LYS A 149 14.53 1.84 2.23
CA LYS A 149 15.35 3.00 1.85
C LYS A 149 15.57 2.84 0.35
N ARG A 150 14.75 3.51 -0.47
CA ARG A 150 14.78 3.24 -1.90
C ARG A 150 16.15 3.76 -2.30
N GLU A 151 17.03 2.89 -2.79
CA GLU A 151 18.36 3.33 -3.24
C GLU A 151 18.21 4.41 -4.32
N LYS A 152 17.07 4.42 -5.02
CA LYS A 152 16.68 5.40 -6.01
C LYS A 152 15.33 6.05 -5.70
N ILE A 153 15.24 7.37 -5.87
CA ILE A 153 14.01 8.15 -5.78
C ILE A 153 13.10 7.78 -6.96
N ARG A 154 11.89 7.30 -6.72
CA ARG A 154 10.97 6.89 -7.78
C ARG A 154 10.16 8.09 -8.29
N VAL A 155 10.31 8.39 -9.57
CA VAL A 155 9.66 9.51 -10.26
C VAL A 155 8.68 8.94 -11.26
N PHE A 156 7.38 9.04 -10.98
CA PHE A 156 6.34 8.62 -11.91
C PHE A 156 6.04 9.74 -12.90
N VAL A 157 5.98 9.43 -14.19
CA VAL A 157 5.79 10.43 -15.25
C VAL A 157 4.54 10.10 -16.07
N ILE A 158 3.55 10.99 -16.03
CA ILE A 158 2.36 10.92 -16.86
C ILE A 158 2.42 11.96 -17.99
N SER A 159 1.83 11.62 -19.12
CA SER A 159 1.76 12.48 -20.29
C SER A 159 0.61 12.05 -21.19
N SER A 160 0.23 12.91 -22.12
CA SER A 160 -0.52 12.47 -23.31
C SER A 160 0.30 11.50 -24.16
N ALA A 161 -0.34 10.81 -25.10
CA ALA A 161 0.36 9.92 -26.03
C ALA A 161 1.35 10.69 -26.91
N GLU A 162 0.98 11.92 -27.26
CA GLU A 162 1.74 12.87 -28.06
C GLU A 162 3.01 13.35 -27.33
N ALA A 163 2.96 13.46 -26.00
CA ALA A 163 4.11 13.83 -25.17
C ALA A 163 5.00 12.66 -24.72
N ILE A 164 4.75 11.43 -25.19
CA ILE A 164 5.61 10.26 -24.91
C ILE A 164 7.10 10.54 -25.24
N PRO A 165 7.46 11.19 -26.36
CA PRO A 165 8.86 11.52 -26.65
C PRO A 165 9.51 12.40 -25.58
N VAL A 166 8.75 13.35 -25.00
CA VAL A 166 9.23 14.22 -23.91
C VAL A 166 9.43 13.42 -22.62
N ALA A 167 8.52 12.52 -22.28
CA ALA A 167 8.66 11.61 -21.14
C ALA A 167 9.89 10.69 -21.28
N ASN A 168 10.12 10.15 -22.47
CA ASN A 168 11.29 9.32 -22.77
C ASN A 168 12.60 10.12 -22.69
N LEU A 169 12.60 11.36 -23.18
CA LEU A 169 13.75 12.27 -23.06
C LEU A 169 14.07 12.60 -21.61
N LEU A 170 13.04 12.86 -20.78
CA LEU A 170 13.24 13.10 -19.36
C LEU A 170 13.85 11.87 -18.67
N GLN A 171 13.36 10.67 -18.99
CA GLN A 171 13.89 9.42 -18.49
C GLN A 171 15.36 9.23 -18.88
N SER A 172 15.73 9.47 -20.15
CA SER A 172 17.12 9.32 -20.62
C SER A 172 18.06 10.30 -19.92
N MET A 173 17.62 11.55 -19.70
CA MET A 173 18.40 12.56 -18.98
C MET A 173 18.65 12.21 -17.51
N PHE A 174 17.77 11.39 -16.92
CA PHE A 174 17.91 10.90 -15.54
C PHE A 174 18.57 9.53 -15.42
N ALA A 175 19.07 8.95 -16.53
CA ALA A 175 19.63 7.59 -16.54
C ALA A 175 20.82 7.38 -15.58
N HIS A 176 21.59 8.44 -15.29
CA HIS A 176 22.76 8.39 -14.42
C HIS A 176 22.48 8.92 -13.00
N ASP A 177 21.26 9.36 -12.73
CA ASP A 177 20.85 9.84 -11.42
C ASP A 177 20.45 8.68 -10.50
N LYS A 178 20.35 8.95 -9.19
CA LYS A 178 19.71 8.04 -8.24
C LYS A 178 18.19 8.06 -8.37
N PHE A 179 17.67 8.16 -9.60
CA PHE A 179 16.25 8.19 -9.87
C PHE A 179 15.82 6.89 -10.55
N LEU A 180 14.63 6.42 -10.21
CA LEU A 180 13.90 5.44 -11.00
C LEU A 180 12.76 6.19 -11.68
N THR A 181 13.00 6.65 -12.90
CA THR A 181 12.01 7.39 -13.69
C THR A 181 11.16 6.43 -14.52
N VAL A 182 9.86 6.43 -14.26
CA VAL A 182 8.90 5.49 -14.83
C VAL A 182 7.83 6.26 -15.60
N PRO A 183 7.97 6.38 -16.94
CA PRO A 183 6.88 6.80 -17.82
C PRO A 183 5.71 5.83 -17.74
N TRP A 184 4.49 6.37 -17.72
CA TRP A 184 3.24 5.60 -17.60
C TRP A 184 3.07 4.50 -18.66
N ASN A 185 3.66 4.68 -19.83
CA ASN A 185 3.61 3.74 -20.95
C ASN A 185 4.68 2.64 -20.90
N GLN A 186 5.54 2.61 -19.87
CA GLN A 186 6.61 1.64 -19.70
C GLN A 186 6.41 0.83 -18.41
N GLY A 187 5.95 -0.43 -18.50
CA GLY A 187 5.76 -1.28 -17.31
C GLY A 187 4.67 -2.36 -17.45
N VAL A 188 4.13 -2.78 -16.30
CA VAL A 188 3.24 -3.95 -16.08
C VAL A 188 1.90 -3.85 -16.82
N PHE A 189 1.57 -2.71 -17.43
CA PHE A 189 0.28 -2.47 -18.06
C PHE A 189 0.40 -2.50 -19.58
N ARG A 190 0.28 -3.71 -20.11
CA ARG A 190 -0.05 -3.91 -21.52
C ARG A 190 -1.53 -3.51 -21.68
N VAL A 191 -1.82 -2.63 -22.64
CA VAL A 191 -3.14 -2.33 -23.23
C VAL A 191 -3.89 -1.09 -22.68
N ALA A 192 -3.62 0.04 -23.34
CA ALA A 192 -4.54 1.07 -23.84
C ALA A 192 -5.54 1.83 -22.94
N ASN A 193 -5.75 1.53 -21.65
CA ASN A 193 -6.55 2.40 -20.76
C ASN A 193 -6.08 2.30 -19.31
N TYR A 194 -5.71 3.45 -18.72
CA TYR A 194 -5.39 3.56 -17.30
C TYR A 194 -6.68 3.60 -16.47
N THR A 195 -6.83 2.76 -15.44
CA THR A 195 -7.90 2.95 -14.44
C THR A 195 -7.43 3.90 -13.34
N ILE A 196 -8.36 4.60 -12.68
CA ILE A 196 -8.02 5.49 -11.54
C ILE A 196 -7.29 4.70 -10.45
N ASP A 197 -7.74 3.47 -10.16
CA ASP A 197 -7.11 2.57 -9.19
C ASP A 197 -5.65 2.24 -9.54
N ASP A 198 -5.31 2.13 -10.83
CA ASP A 198 -3.93 1.91 -11.27
C ASP A 198 -3.07 3.14 -11.00
N ILE A 199 -3.60 4.36 -11.23
CA ILE A 199 -2.88 5.61 -10.95
C ILE A 199 -2.64 5.74 -9.44
N GLU A 200 -3.66 5.47 -8.63
CA GLU A 200 -3.53 5.52 -7.17
C GLU A 200 -2.49 4.54 -6.65
N ARG A 201 -2.49 3.29 -7.14
CA ARG A 201 -1.47 2.28 -6.78
C ARG A 201 -0.06 2.70 -7.15
N GLU A 202 0.11 3.41 -8.28
CA GLU A 202 1.41 3.93 -8.71
C GLU A 202 1.87 5.12 -7.86
N LEU A 203 0.93 5.99 -7.49
CA LEU A 203 1.21 7.13 -6.62
C LEU A 203 1.63 6.70 -5.22
N ASP A 204 1.01 5.66 -4.68
CA ASP A 204 1.42 5.03 -3.41
C ASP A 204 2.88 4.55 -3.43
N GLN A 205 3.41 4.28 -4.62
CA GLN A 205 4.76 3.76 -4.81
C GLN A 205 5.75 4.81 -5.30
N CYS A 206 5.37 6.08 -5.52
CA CYS A 206 6.29 7.09 -6.04
C CYS A 206 6.66 8.15 -4.98
N ASP A 207 7.82 8.78 -5.16
CA ASP A 207 8.28 9.89 -4.31
C ASP A 207 7.90 11.26 -4.92
N PHE A 208 7.74 11.28 -6.24
CA PHE A 208 7.36 12.41 -7.06
C PHE A 208 6.50 11.94 -8.23
N ALA A 209 5.53 12.77 -8.61
CA ALA A 209 4.79 12.62 -9.84
C ALA A 209 4.99 13.85 -10.73
N VAL A 210 5.25 13.60 -12.01
CA VAL A 210 5.48 14.62 -13.03
C VAL A 210 4.41 14.46 -14.10
N ALA A 211 3.59 15.49 -14.29
CA ALA A 211 2.65 15.58 -15.39
C ALA A 211 3.27 16.44 -16.50
N ILE A 212 3.40 15.88 -17.70
CA ILE A 212 3.90 16.61 -18.87
C ILE A 212 2.70 17.06 -19.71
N ALA A 213 2.50 18.36 -19.80
CA ALA A 213 1.59 18.99 -20.75
C ALA A 213 2.28 19.18 -22.10
N HIS A 214 1.55 19.00 -23.20
CA HIS A 214 1.99 19.32 -24.56
C HIS A 214 1.18 20.47 -25.17
N GLY A 215 1.72 21.16 -26.18
CA GLY A 215 1.05 22.31 -26.81
C GLY A 215 -0.27 21.95 -27.50
N ASP A 216 -0.39 20.72 -28.00
CA ASP A 216 -1.63 20.21 -28.60
C ASP A 216 -2.66 19.75 -27.55
N ASP A 217 -2.26 19.64 -26.28
CA ASP A 217 -3.15 19.31 -25.16
C ASP A 217 -3.87 20.53 -24.62
N VAL A 218 -3.90 21.63 -25.36
CA VAL A 218 -4.48 22.88 -24.90
C VAL A 218 -5.96 23.00 -25.30
N THR A 219 -6.90 22.95 -24.33
CA THR A 219 -8.34 23.14 -24.57
C THR A 219 -8.77 24.59 -24.43
N THR A 220 -9.64 25.03 -25.34
CA THR A 220 -10.16 26.40 -25.42
C THR A 220 -11.29 26.62 -24.41
N ALA A 221 -11.05 27.37 -23.33
CA ALA A 221 -12.11 27.74 -22.39
C ALA A 221 -12.76 29.09 -22.74
N ARG A 222 -14.05 29.05 -23.11
CA ARG A 222 -15.02 30.17 -23.12
C ARG A 222 -14.51 31.52 -23.66
N GLY A 223 -14.40 31.63 -24.97
CA GLY A 223 -14.43 32.91 -25.70
C GLY A 223 -13.21 33.82 -25.55
N THR A 224 -12.18 33.40 -24.82
CA THR A 224 -10.89 34.11 -24.72
C THR A 224 -9.79 33.07 -24.90
N GLN A 225 -8.97 33.20 -25.94
CA GLN A 225 -7.89 32.26 -26.25
C GLN A 225 -6.83 32.31 -25.15
N TRP A 226 -6.90 31.39 -24.20
CA TRP A 226 -5.83 31.11 -23.25
C TRP A 226 -5.53 29.61 -23.29
N PRO A 227 -4.25 29.21 -23.29
CA PRO A 227 -3.91 27.81 -23.23
C PRO A 227 -4.28 27.19 -21.87
N ALA A 228 -5.14 26.16 -21.84
CA ALA A 228 -5.43 25.34 -20.66
C ALA A 228 -5.14 23.87 -20.99
N PRO A 229 -4.51 23.07 -20.13
CA PRO A 229 -4.15 21.68 -20.46
C PRO A 229 -5.42 20.78 -20.49
N ARG A 230 -5.39 19.65 -21.23
CA ARG A 230 -6.53 18.73 -21.38
C ARG A 230 -7.07 18.32 -20.00
N ASP A 231 -8.38 18.08 -19.93
CA ASP A 231 -9.08 17.67 -18.70
C ASP A 231 -8.39 16.47 -18.00
N ASN A 232 -7.79 15.59 -18.82
CA ASN A 232 -6.77 14.58 -18.51
C ASN A 232 -5.77 15.02 -17.43
N VAL A 233 -4.82 15.84 -17.91
CA VAL A 233 -3.63 16.30 -17.19
C VAL A 233 -3.98 17.09 -15.93
N VAL A 234 -5.05 17.87 -15.97
CA VAL A 234 -5.58 18.60 -14.81
C VAL A 234 -6.06 17.62 -13.75
N PHE A 235 -6.87 16.62 -14.14
CA PHE A 235 -7.40 15.62 -13.22
C PHE A 235 -6.27 14.83 -12.54
N GLU A 236 -5.28 14.34 -13.32
CA GLU A 236 -4.17 13.59 -12.75
C GLU A 236 -3.28 14.45 -11.87
N LEU A 237 -3.01 15.70 -12.26
CA LEU A 237 -2.27 16.64 -11.41
C LEU A 237 -3.01 16.88 -10.09
N GLY A 238 -4.34 16.99 -10.12
CA GLY A 238 -5.18 17.08 -8.93
C GLY A 238 -5.04 15.86 -8.02
N LEU A 239 -5.08 14.66 -8.59
CA LEU A 239 -4.87 13.40 -7.87
C LEU A 239 -3.46 13.33 -7.25
N PHE A 240 -2.44 13.76 -7.99
CA PHE A 240 -1.05 13.78 -7.55
C PHE A 240 -0.87 14.73 -6.37
N MET A 241 -1.46 15.92 -6.46
CA MET A 241 -1.46 16.91 -5.38
C MET A 241 -2.18 16.38 -4.14
N GLY A 242 -3.30 15.68 -4.32
CA GLY A 242 -4.05 15.06 -3.22
C GLY A 242 -3.25 13.98 -2.50
N ARG A 243 -2.47 13.18 -3.24
CA ARG A 243 -1.72 12.05 -2.66
C ARG A 243 -0.32 12.41 -2.16
N LEU A 244 0.45 13.19 -2.91
CA LEU A 244 1.86 13.50 -2.65
C LEU A 244 2.09 14.91 -2.09
N GLY A 245 1.10 15.79 -2.22
CA GLY A 245 1.21 17.20 -1.88
C GLY A 245 1.84 18.06 -2.98
N ARG A 246 1.60 19.38 -2.89
CA ARG A 246 1.91 20.37 -3.94
C ARG A 246 3.40 20.50 -4.30
N LYS A 247 4.29 20.10 -3.38
CA LYS A 247 5.75 20.15 -3.59
C LYS A 247 6.28 18.93 -4.35
N ARG A 248 5.50 17.84 -4.42
CA ARG A 248 5.92 16.55 -5.02
C ARG A 248 5.10 16.18 -6.25
N ALA A 249 4.03 16.91 -6.53
CA ALA A 249 3.35 16.96 -7.82
C ALA A 249 3.94 18.11 -8.66
N ILE A 250 4.53 17.78 -9.81
CA ILE A 250 5.16 18.74 -10.71
C ILE A 250 4.42 18.76 -12.04
N LEU A 251 4.14 19.95 -12.55
CA LEU A 251 3.71 20.15 -13.92
C LEU A 251 4.89 20.58 -14.78
N MET A 252 5.14 19.87 -15.88
CA MET A 252 6.07 20.30 -16.93
C MET A 252 5.27 20.81 -18.13
N GLU A 253 5.55 22.04 -18.57
CA GLU A 253 4.81 22.71 -19.66
C GLU A 253 5.75 23.28 -20.73
N PRO A 254 5.34 23.40 -22.01
CA PRO A 254 6.15 24.06 -23.02
C PRO A 254 6.39 25.54 -22.69
N ARG A 255 7.61 26.02 -22.90
CA ARG A 255 7.98 27.42 -22.67
C ARG A 255 7.29 28.32 -23.69
N GLY A 256 6.55 29.32 -23.19
CA GLY A 256 5.91 30.35 -24.02
C GLY A 256 4.44 30.09 -24.34
N GLU A 257 3.94 28.88 -24.08
CA GLU A 257 2.54 28.47 -24.31
C GLU A 257 1.69 28.55 -23.04
N GLY A 258 2.14 29.31 -22.03
CA GLY A 258 1.63 29.43 -20.65
C GLY A 258 0.32 28.71 -20.33
N VAL A 259 0.39 27.69 -19.47
CA VAL A 259 -0.76 26.88 -19.06
C VAL A 259 -1.52 27.57 -17.92
N LYS A 260 -2.78 27.94 -18.17
CA LYS A 260 -3.65 28.48 -17.12
C LYS A 260 -4.23 27.35 -16.27
N LEU A 261 -3.70 27.21 -15.06
CA LEU A 261 -4.21 26.25 -14.08
C LEU A 261 -5.46 26.77 -13.34
N PRO A 262 -6.38 25.87 -12.91
CA PRO A 262 -7.46 26.23 -11.99
C PRO A 262 -6.92 26.87 -10.71
N SER A 263 -7.69 27.77 -10.09
CA SER A 263 -7.31 28.46 -8.85
C SER A 263 -7.01 27.49 -7.70
N ASP A 264 -7.68 26.35 -7.65
CA ASP A 264 -7.48 25.31 -6.65
C ASP A 264 -6.11 24.62 -6.76
N MET A 265 -5.46 24.74 -7.93
CA MET A 265 -4.13 24.24 -8.23
C MET A 265 -3.03 25.30 -8.08
N ALA A 266 -3.37 26.48 -7.55
CA ALA A 266 -2.40 27.52 -7.26
C ALA A 266 -1.29 27.02 -6.31
N GLY A 267 -0.03 27.22 -6.69
CA GLY A 267 1.14 26.80 -5.92
C GLY A 267 1.62 25.37 -6.17
N VAL A 268 1.12 24.69 -7.21
CA VAL A 268 1.81 23.53 -7.76
C VAL A 268 3.18 23.95 -8.32
N THR A 269 4.15 23.03 -8.26
CA THR A 269 5.48 23.31 -8.83
C THR A 269 5.41 23.15 -10.34
N THR A 270 5.68 24.23 -11.09
CA THR A 270 5.67 24.19 -12.55
C THR A 270 7.08 24.42 -13.12
N ILE A 271 7.47 23.63 -14.12
CA ILE A 271 8.75 23.73 -14.80
C ILE A 271 8.51 23.83 -16.30
N SER A 272 8.93 24.95 -16.90
CA SER A 272 8.84 25.12 -18.35
C SER A 272 9.96 24.37 -19.07
N TYR A 273 9.65 23.70 -20.18
CA TYR A 273 10.58 22.98 -21.03
C TYR A 273 10.55 23.48 -22.47
N VAL A 274 11.62 23.22 -23.21
CA VAL A 274 11.67 23.43 -24.66
C VAL A 274 11.95 22.08 -25.30
N TYR A 275 11.06 21.66 -26.20
CA TYR A 275 11.21 20.43 -26.96
C TYR A 275 10.98 20.73 -28.44
N ASP A 276 11.94 20.33 -29.26
CA ASP A 276 11.89 20.46 -30.71
C ASP A 276 12.48 19.17 -31.28
N GLU A 277 11.62 18.28 -31.78
CA GLU A 277 11.99 16.95 -32.28
C GLU A 277 13.05 17.02 -33.40
N LYS A 278 13.16 18.15 -34.11
CA LYS A 278 14.04 18.29 -35.27
C LYS A 278 15.38 18.93 -34.95
N ASN A 279 15.50 19.70 -33.87
CA ASN A 279 16.73 20.45 -33.57
C ASN A 279 17.07 20.45 -32.08
N ASP A 280 18.23 19.88 -31.74
CA ASP A 280 18.90 20.03 -30.44
C ASP A 280 17.99 19.78 -29.22
N SER A 281 17.07 18.82 -29.32
CA SER A 281 16.02 18.57 -28.30
C SER A 281 16.64 18.34 -26.93
N GLU A 282 17.72 17.57 -26.84
CA GLU A 282 18.44 17.34 -25.58
C GLU A 282 19.01 18.63 -25.00
N ALA A 283 19.72 19.43 -25.80
CA ALA A 283 20.35 20.66 -25.33
C ALA A 283 19.31 21.70 -24.88
N LYS A 284 18.18 21.79 -25.59
CA LYS A 284 17.07 22.69 -25.28
C LYS A 284 16.26 22.24 -24.05
N PHE A 285 16.10 20.93 -23.85
CA PHE A 285 15.36 20.36 -22.72
C PHE A 285 16.20 20.29 -21.44
N GLY A 286 17.53 20.19 -21.56
CA GLY A 286 18.48 20.05 -20.45
C GLY A 286 18.30 21.00 -19.27
N PRO A 287 18.03 22.31 -19.48
CA PRO A 287 17.73 23.24 -18.39
C PRO A 287 16.51 22.83 -17.54
N ALA A 288 15.44 22.34 -18.17
CA ALA A 288 14.23 21.91 -17.48
C ALA A 288 14.47 20.64 -16.66
N ALA A 289 15.14 19.64 -17.25
CA ALA A 289 15.55 18.43 -16.55
C ALA A 289 16.46 18.74 -15.35
N THR A 290 17.38 19.70 -15.50
CA THR A 290 18.27 20.14 -14.41
C THR A 290 17.51 20.83 -13.28
N ALA A 291 16.52 21.67 -13.60
CA ALA A 291 15.68 22.30 -12.59
C ALA A 291 14.87 21.25 -11.81
N LEU A 292 14.27 20.28 -12.51
CA LEU A 292 13.52 19.19 -11.89
C LEU A 292 14.42 18.31 -11.01
N ARG A 293 15.61 17.94 -11.49
CA ARG A 293 16.61 17.19 -10.72
C ARG A 293 16.94 17.88 -9.39
N LYS A 294 17.22 19.19 -9.42
CA LYS A 294 17.53 19.97 -8.21
C LYS A 294 16.35 19.95 -7.23
N HIS A 295 15.14 20.13 -7.73
CA HIS A 295 13.92 20.11 -6.91
C HIS A 295 13.72 18.75 -6.22
N ILE A 296 13.85 17.67 -6.98
CA ILE A 296 13.71 16.29 -6.48
C ILE A 296 14.78 16.00 -5.42
N MET A 297 16.05 16.34 -5.70
CA MET A 297 17.16 16.10 -4.77
C MET A 297 17.02 16.89 -3.47
N ASN A 298 16.49 18.12 -3.52
CA ASN A 298 16.28 18.94 -2.34
C ASN A 298 15.24 18.35 -1.37
N LEU A 299 14.24 17.63 -1.90
CA LEU A 299 13.14 17.07 -1.12
C LEU A 299 13.33 15.59 -0.76
N GLY A 300 14.13 14.84 -1.53
CA GLY A 300 14.44 13.44 -1.26
C GLY A 300 13.22 12.51 -1.32
N THR A 301 13.37 11.28 -0.80
CA THR A 301 12.28 10.28 -0.75
C THR A 301 11.14 10.71 0.18
N ILE A 302 9.92 10.25 -0.08
CA ILE A 302 8.83 10.29 0.91
C ILE A 302 9.18 9.28 2.01
N SER A 303 9.31 9.78 3.25
CA SER A 303 9.57 8.98 4.46
C SER A 303 8.32 8.33 5.01
#